data_AF-A0A7S1ZZM1-F1
#
_entry.id   AF-A0A7S1ZZM1-F1
#
_cell.length_a   1.000
_cell.length_b   1.000
_cell.length_c   1.000
_cell.angle_alpha   90.00
_cell.angle_beta   90.00
_cell.angle_gamma   90.00
#
_symmetry.space_group_name_H-M   'P 1'
#
loop_
_entity.id
_entity.type
_entity.pdbx_description
1 polymer ?
#
loop_
_entity_poly.entity_id
_entity_poly.type
_entity_poly.pdbx_seq_one_letter_code
_entity_poly.pdbx_strand_id
1 'polypeptide(L)'
;FSMPKIKEVEKESYGFNIGLDTLPYPLPYDYGNAYYSFKYGLSHNIMLSSYSSMHPTSKQHAWLSSELASINRTLTPWVTVTIHCPLYNTFTQHRKDKQSIEARKYLEPLFVRHHVNLVFSGHLHAYMRTKPVA
;
A
#
# COMPACT_ATOMS: atom_id res chain seq x y z
N PHE A 1 21.01 -10.73 2.75
CA PHE A 1 19.70 -10.18 2.36
C PHE A 1 19.14 -11.08 1.27
N SER A 2 18.19 -11.96 1.57
CA SER A 2 17.52 -12.75 0.52
C SER A 2 16.26 -12.00 0.13
N MET A 3 16.11 -11.67 -1.16
CA MET A 3 14.83 -11.18 -1.66
C MET A 3 13.75 -12.23 -1.33
N PRO A 4 12.53 -11.81 -0.94
CA PRO A 4 11.41 -12.74 -0.82
C PRO A 4 11.20 -13.49 -2.14
N LYS A 5 10.78 -14.75 -2.07
CA LYS A 5 10.34 -15.46 -3.28
C LYS A 5 9.13 -14.73 -3.85
N ILE A 6 9.29 -14.17 -5.04
CA ILE A 6 8.24 -13.47 -5.79
C ILE A 6 7.16 -14.50 -6.11
N LYS A 7 5.91 -14.21 -5.74
CA LYS A 7 4.76 -15.04 -6.12
C LYS A 7 4.50 -14.85 -7.61
N GLU A 8 4.19 -15.91 -8.33
CA GLU A 8 3.87 -15.84 -9.76
C GLU A 8 2.67 -14.93 -10.05
N VAL A 9 2.73 -14.29 -11.22
CA VAL A 9 1.79 -13.29 -11.73
C VAL A 9 0.38 -13.84 -11.83
N GLU A 10 -0.60 -13.17 -11.22
CA GLU A 10 -2.01 -13.40 -11.53
C GLU A 10 -2.52 -12.24 -12.41
N LYS A 11 -2.74 -12.50 -13.70
CA LYS A 11 -3.18 -11.49 -14.69
C LYS A 11 -4.65 -11.09 -14.44
N GLU A 12 -4.90 -9.84 -14.07
CA GLU A 12 -6.22 -9.20 -14.16
C GLU A 12 -6.12 -7.95 -15.03
N SER A 13 -6.80 -7.92 -16.17
CA SER A 13 -6.80 -6.77 -17.08
C SER A 13 -7.81 -5.72 -16.60
N TYR A 14 -7.34 -4.53 -16.22
CA TYR A 14 -8.21 -3.36 -16.07
C TYR A 14 -8.13 -2.50 -17.33
N GLY A 15 -9.21 -2.49 -18.10
CA GLY A 15 -9.36 -1.63 -19.27
C GLY A 15 -9.50 -0.16 -18.86
N PHE A 16 -8.43 0.60 -18.98
CA PHE A 16 -8.47 2.06 -18.93
C PHE A 16 -7.68 2.59 -20.14
N ASN A 17 -8.41 3.09 -21.15
CA ASN A 17 -7.83 3.73 -22.33
C ASN A 17 -7.36 5.14 -21.96
N ILE A 18 -6.10 5.26 -21.59
CA ILE A 18 -5.39 6.53 -21.40
C ILE A 18 -4.29 6.67 -22.45
N GLY A 19 -4.65 6.58 -23.75
CA GLY A 19 -3.85 7.12 -24.87
C GLY A 19 -2.33 6.88 -24.84
N LEU A 20 -1.86 5.78 -24.24
CA LEU A 20 -0.45 5.42 -24.09
C LEU A 20 -0.03 4.41 -25.17
N ASP A 21 -0.87 4.18 -26.17
CA ASP A 21 -0.74 3.17 -27.23
C ASP A 21 0.35 3.50 -28.29
N THR A 22 1.37 4.29 -27.96
CA THR A 22 2.54 4.46 -28.82
C THR A 22 3.78 3.83 -28.17
N LEU A 23 4.17 2.71 -28.76
CA LEU A 23 5.15 1.67 -28.39
C LEU A 23 6.53 2.14 -27.85
N PRO A 24 7.28 1.27 -27.13
CA PRO A 24 7.06 -0.17 -26.95
C PRO A 24 6.62 -0.50 -25.53
N TYR A 25 5.36 -0.22 -25.22
CA TYR A 25 4.64 -0.80 -24.09
C TYR A 25 3.35 -1.37 -24.69
N PRO A 26 2.98 -2.61 -24.34
CA PRO A 26 2.74 -2.99 -22.97
C PRO A 26 3.93 -3.77 -22.43
N LEU A 27 4.74 -3.17 -21.56
CA LEU A 27 5.39 -4.04 -20.58
C LEU A 27 4.25 -4.63 -19.76
N PRO A 28 4.08 -5.96 -19.75
CA PRO A 28 3.10 -6.59 -18.88
C PRO A 28 3.39 -6.11 -17.45
N TYR A 29 2.48 -5.35 -16.85
CA TYR A 29 2.59 -4.97 -15.45
C TYR A 29 2.33 -6.23 -14.63
N ASP A 30 3.44 -6.86 -14.23
CA ASP A 30 3.48 -8.07 -13.46
C ASP A 30 3.18 -7.74 -11.99
N TYR A 31 1.99 -8.15 -11.53
CA TYR A 31 1.49 -7.95 -10.16
C TYR A 31 2.35 -8.58 -9.05
N GLY A 32 3.36 -9.40 -9.38
CA GLY A 32 4.12 -10.20 -8.41
C GLY A 32 4.81 -9.40 -7.28
N ASN A 33 5.05 -8.09 -7.47
CA ASN A 33 5.78 -7.23 -6.52
C ASN A 33 5.11 -5.90 -6.17
N ALA A 34 3.82 -5.71 -6.48
CA ALA A 34 3.16 -4.42 -6.23
C ALA A 34 3.05 -4.07 -4.73
N TYR A 35 3.06 -5.08 -3.86
CA TYR A 35 3.04 -4.94 -2.41
C TYR A 35 3.79 -6.11 -1.77
N TYR A 36 4.51 -5.85 -0.69
CA TYR A 36 5.35 -6.83 0.00
C TYR A 36 5.66 -6.36 1.42
N SER A 37 6.25 -7.23 2.24
CA SER A 37 6.76 -6.88 3.56
C SER A 37 8.19 -7.35 3.74
N PHE A 38 8.89 -6.73 4.67
CA PHE A 38 10.19 -7.20 5.15
C PHE A 38 10.42 -6.80 6.60
N LYS A 39 11.32 -7.54 7.26
CA LYS A 39 11.73 -7.26 8.62
C LYS A 39 13.14 -6.69 8.62
N TYR A 40 13.34 -5.62 9.38
CA TYR A 40 14.66 -5.04 9.60
C TYR A 40 14.77 -4.59 11.05
N GLY A 41 15.68 -5.22 11.80
CA GLY A 41 15.80 -5.04 13.24
C GLY A 41 14.45 -5.28 13.94
N LEU A 42 14.02 -4.32 14.75
CA LEU A 42 12.78 -4.35 15.53
C LEU A 42 11.53 -3.91 14.73
N SER A 43 11.66 -3.74 13.42
CA SER A 43 10.59 -3.22 12.56
C SER A 43 10.09 -4.26 11.55
N HIS A 44 8.78 -4.36 11.45
CA HIS A 44 8.07 -4.99 10.35
C HIS A 44 7.57 -3.89 9.41
N ASN A 45 8.07 -3.87 8.19
CA ASN A 45 7.81 -2.82 7.21
C ASN A 45 6.94 -3.39 6.09
N ILE A 46 5.80 -2.75 5.83
CA ILE A 46 4.82 -3.16 4.82
C ILE A 46 4.81 -2.10 3.70
N MET A 47 4.98 -2.55 2.47
CA MET A 47 4.93 -1.72 1.26
C MET A 47 3.63 -2.03 0.51
N LEU A 48 2.80 -1.01 0.29
CA LEU A 48 1.51 -1.14 -0.40
C LEU A 48 1.51 -0.36 -1.71
N SER A 49 0.75 -0.87 -2.68
CA SER A 49 0.47 -0.16 -3.93
C SER A 49 -0.81 0.66 -3.81
N SER A 50 -0.69 1.97 -4.04
CA SER A 50 -1.85 2.85 -4.22
C SER A 50 -2.60 2.59 -5.52
N TYR A 51 -1.98 1.87 -6.47
CA TYR A 51 -2.50 1.64 -7.81
C TYR A 51 -2.98 0.21 -8.02
N SER A 52 -2.95 -0.61 -6.97
CA SER A 52 -3.66 -1.88 -6.87
C SER A 52 -4.99 -1.66 -6.15
N SER A 53 -5.99 -2.49 -6.44
CA SER A 53 -7.29 -2.42 -5.75
C SER A 53 -7.09 -2.55 -4.23
N MET A 54 -7.72 -1.66 -3.47
CA MET A 54 -7.75 -1.68 -2.00
C MET A 54 -9.06 -2.23 -1.46
N HIS A 55 -10.00 -2.60 -2.33
CA HIS A 55 -11.31 -3.10 -1.92
C HIS A 55 -11.18 -4.37 -1.06
N PRO A 56 -12.08 -4.65 -0.10
CA PRO A 56 -11.99 -5.85 0.75
C PRO A 56 -11.97 -7.19 0.01
N THR A 57 -12.45 -7.23 -1.22
CA THR A 57 -12.41 -8.42 -2.09
C THR A 57 -11.14 -8.53 -2.93
N SER A 58 -10.21 -7.57 -2.82
CA SER A 58 -8.98 -7.54 -3.60
C SER A 58 -7.88 -8.40 -2.99
N LYS A 59 -6.93 -8.84 -3.83
CA LYS A 59 -5.76 -9.62 -3.41
C LYS A 59 -4.87 -8.84 -2.45
N GLN A 60 -4.67 -7.53 -2.68
CA GLN A 60 -3.86 -6.68 -1.79
C GLN A 60 -4.49 -6.57 -0.41
N HIS A 61 -5.81 -6.36 -0.32
CA HIS A 61 -6.50 -6.23 0.96
C HIS A 61 -6.47 -7.55 1.75
N ALA A 62 -6.78 -8.67 1.09
CA ALA A 62 -6.71 -9.99 1.70
C ALA A 62 -5.29 -10.32 2.18
N TRP A 63 -4.27 -10.05 1.36
CA TRP A 63 -2.87 -10.22 1.72
C TRP A 63 -2.47 -9.36 2.93
N LEU A 64 -2.80 -8.06 2.91
CA LEU A 64 -2.48 -7.14 4.00
C LEU A 64 -3.12 -7.57 5.31
N SER A 65 -4.39 -7.99 5.28
CA SER A 65 -5.10 -8.51 6.44
C SER A 65 -4.38 -9.72 7.04
N SER A 66 -3.95 -10.67 6.19
CA SER A 66 -3.17 -11.84 6.61
C SER A 66 -1.79 -11.45 7.16
N GLU A 67 -1.09 -10.53 6.50
CA GLU A 67 0.24 -10.08 6.89
C GLU A 67 0.21 -9.43 8.27
N LEU A 68 -0.70 -8.48 8.48
CA LEU A 68 -0.87 -7.78 9.76
C LEU A 68 -1.25 -8.73 10.90
N ALA A 69 -2.06 -9.75 10.64
CA ALA A 69 -2.43 -10.77 11.62
C ALA A 69 -1.25 -11.68 12.00
N SER A 70 -0.27 -11.85 11.11
CA SER A 70 0.90 -12.72 11.34
C SER A 70 2.01 -12.06 12.18
N ILE A 71 1.92 -10.76 12.46
CA ILE A 71 3.01 -10.01 13.10
C ILE A 71 3.14 -10.40 14.57
N ASN A 72 4.28 -11.01 14.90
CA ASN A 72 4.70 -11.18 16.29
C ASN A 72 5.37 -9.90 16.81
N ARG A 73 4.62 -9.10 17.59
CA ARG A 73 5.10 -7.83 18.16
C ARG A 73 6.14 -7.96 19.26
N THR A 74 6.38 -9.16 19.81
CA THR A 74 7.53 -9.35 20.74
C THR A 74 8.86 -9.38 19.99
N LEU A 75 8.84 -9.75 18.70
CA LEU A 75 10.02 -9.76 17.83
C LEU A 75 10.16 -8.45 17.04
N THR A 76 9.05 -7.96 16.49
CA THR A 76 8.99 -6.71 15.71
C THR A 76 7.93 -5.78 16.30
N PRO A 77 8.23 -5.05 17.38
CA PRO A 77 7.26 -4.17 18.04
C PRO A 77 6.83 -3.00 17.17
N TRP A 78 7.68 -2.54 16.25
CA TRP A 78 7.37 -1.46 15.32
C TRP A 78 6.77 -2.01 14.02
N VAL A 79 5.59 -1.53 13.66
CA VAL A 79 4.94 -1.83 12.38
C VAL A 79 4.77 -0.54 11.60
N THR A 80 5.40 -0.48 10.44
CA THR A 80 5.33 0.67 9.54
C THR A 80 4.65 0.25 8.23
N VAL A 81 3.86 1.16 7.66
CA VAL A 81 3.27 1.00 6.34
C VAL A 81 3.78 2.13 5.46
N THR A 82 4.15 1.82 4.22
CA THR A 82 4.43 2.83 3.19
C THR A 82 3.45 2.66 2.05
N ILE A 83 2.82 3.75 1.63
CA ILE A 83 1.85 3.79 0.53
C ILE A 83 2.00 5.12 -0.22
N HIS A 84 2.04 5.09 -1.54
CA HIS A 84 2.38 6.29 -2.34
C HIS A 84 1.40 7.45 -2.13
N CYS A 85 0.11 7.22 -2.41
CA CYS A 85 -0.95 8.20 -2.18
C CYS A 85 -1.34 8.23 -0.70
N PRO A 86 -1.33 9.41 -0.05
CA PRO A 86 -1.55 9.52 1.38
C PRO A 86 -3.01 9.33 1.77
N LEU A 87 -3.24 8.70 2.93
CA LEU A 87 -4.57 8.61 3.53
C LEU A 87 -5.11 9.99 3.90
N TYR A 88 -4.27 10.89 4.41
CA TYR A 88 -4.68 12.21 4.84
C TYR A 88 -3.93 13.28 4.07
N ASN A 89 -4.64 14.32 3.62
CA ASN A 89 -4.07 15.42 2.86
C ASN A 89 -4.87 16.71 3.10
N THR A 90 -4.18 17.78 3.49
CA THR A 90 -4.73 19.13 3.69
C THR A 90 -4.43 20.10 2.54
N PHE A 91 -3.53 19.74 1.63
CA PHE A 91 -3.25 20.53 0.44
C PHE A 91 -4.42 20.49 -0.55
N THR A 92 -4.47 21.48 -1.45
CA THR A 92 -5.50 21.56 -2.49
C THR A 92 -5.30 20.49 -3.57
N GLN A 93 -4.04 20.24 -3.94
CA GLN A 93 -3.65 19.18 -4.87
C GLN A 93 -3.92 17.81 -4.26
N HIS A 94 -4.36 16.85 -5.08
CA HIS A 94 -4.55 15.45 -4.70
C HIS A 94 -5.51 15.19 -3.51
N ARG A 95 -6.34 16.18 -3.13
CA ARG A 95 -7.22 16.10 -1.95
C ARG A 95 -8.34 15.09 -2.11
N LYS A 96 -8.81 14.89 -3.34
CA LYS A 96 -9.97 14.04 -3.69
C LYS A 96 -9.57 12.81 -4.50
N ASP A 97 -8.29 12.46 -4.49
CA ASP A 97 -7.81 11.29 -5.22
C ASP A 97 -8.53 10.03 -4.72
N LYS A 98 -8.98 9.21 -5.67
CA LYS A 98 -9.73 7.98 -5.40
C LYS A 98 -8.93 7.07 -4.45
N GLN A 99 -7.62 6.96 -4.68
CA GLN A 99 -6.67 6.17 -3.90
C GLN A 99 -6.69 6.60 -2.43
N SER A 100 -6.66 7.90 -2.16
CA SER A 100 -6.68 8.47 -0.80
C SER A 100 -8.02 8.19 -0.10
N ILE A 101 -9.14 8.29 -0.83
CA ILE A 101 -10.48 7.97 -0.31
C ILE A 101 -10.61 6.48 -0.01
N GLU A 102 -10.18 5.62 -0.93
CA GLU A 102 -10.24 4.16 -0.77
C GLU A 102 -9.28 3.66 0.32
N ALA A 103 -8.08 4.24 0.44
CA ALA A 103 -7.15 3.90 1.51
C ALA A 103 -7.74 4.21 2.89
N ARG A 104 -8.35 5.39 3.08
CA ARG A 104 -9.09 5.71 4.31
C ARG A 104 -10.26 4.76 4.54
N LYS A 105 -11.03 4.44 3.49
CA LYS A 105 -12.23 3.60 3.65
C LYS A 105 -11.91 2.14 3.96
N TYR A 106 -10.89 1.57 3.32
CA TYR A 106 -10.68 0.13 3.29
C TYR A 106 -9.41 -0.34 4.01
N LEU A 107 -8.35 0.48 4.06
CA LEU A 107 -7.07 0.09 4.69
C LEU A 107 -6.96 0.60 6.13
N GLU A 108 -7.41 1.82 6.41
CA GLU A 108 -7.37 2.40 7.76
C GLU A 108 -7.99 1.50 8.85
N PRO A 109 -9.15 0.85 8.65
CA PRO A 109 -9.69 -0.06 9.66
C PRO A 109 -8.75 -1.23 10.01
N LEU A 110 -7.96 -1.72 9.04
CA LEU A 110 -6.93 -2.73 9.29
C LEU A 110 -5.76 -2.14 10.09
N PHE A 111 -5.33 -0.93 9.73
CA PHE A 111 -4.23 -0.25 10.43
C PHE A 111 -4.56 0.00 11.89
N VAL A 112 -5.77 0.47 12.19
CA VAL A 112 -6.26 0.72 13.55
C VAL A 112 -6.36 -0.59 14.33
N ARG A 113 -7.05 -1.59 13.77
CA ARG A 113 -7.24 -2.91 14.42
C ARG A 113 -5.93 -3.57 14.80
N HIS A 114 -4.91 -3.46 13.94
CA HIS A 114 -3.61 -4.07 14.15
C HIS A 114 -2.58 -3.11 14.76
N HIS A 115 -2.97 -1.91 15.21
CA HIS A 115 -2.11 -0.92 15.86
C HIS A 115 -0.85 -0.53 15.04
N VAL A 116 -1.00 -0.29 13.74
CA VAL A 116 0.10 0.21 12.90
C VAL A 116 0.66 1.51 13.50
N ASN A 117 1.98 1.58 13.66
CA ASN A 117 2.62 2.68 14.38
C ASN A 117 2.78 3.93 13.52
N LEU A 118 3.19 3.76 12.27
CA LEU A 118 3.49 4.86 11.34
C LEU A 118 3.05 4.50 9.92
N VAL A 119 2.47 5.48 9.22
CA VAL A 119 2.21 5.39 7.78
C VAL A 119 3.01 6.47 7.07
N PHE A 120 3.84 6.08 6.12
CA PHE A 120 4.61 6.98 5.26
C PHE A 120 4.00 7.05 3.88
N SER A 121 3.96 8.26 3.32
CA SER A 121 3.42 8.50 1.99
C SER A 121 4.19 9.56 1.24
N GLY A 122 4.09 9.49 -0.09
CA GLY A 122 4.64 10.47 -1.02
C GLY A 122 3.51 11.18 -1.75
N HIS A 123 3.59 11.18 -3.09
CA HIS A 123 2.62 11.74 -4.04
C HIS A 123 2.50 13.27 -4.01
N LEU A 124 2.39 13.86 -2.82
CA LEU A 124 2.46 15.30 -2.60
C LEU A 124 3.92 15.76 -2.55
N HIS A 125 4.27 16.78 -3.32
CA HIS A 125 5.60 17.40 -3.29
C HIS A 125 5.72 18.43 -2.14
N ALA A 126 5.31 18.02 -0.94
CA ALA A 126 5.33 18.82 0.27
C ALA A 126 5.44 17.93 1.51
N TYR A 127 5.86 18.51 2.64
CA TYR A 127 5.90 17.81 3.92
C TYR A 127 4.64 18.08 4.74
N MET A 128 4.11 17.02 5.36
CA MET A 128 2.97 17.07 6.27
C MET A 128 3.10 15.95 7.30
N ARG A 129 2.65 16.22 8.53
CA ARG A 129 2.56 15.24 9.61
C ARG A 129 1.27 15.44 10.37
N THR A 130 0.50 14.37 10.55
CA THR A 130 -0.71 14.40 11.35
C THR A 130 -0.39 14.24 12.83
N LYS A 131 -1.34 14.59 13.70
CA LYS A 131 -1.43 13.95 15.02
C LYS A 131 -1.75 12.46 14.84
N PRO A 132 -1.67 11.61 15.88
CA PRO A 132 -2.34 10.32 15.84
C PRO A 132 -3.79 10.51 15.40
N VAL A 133 -4.22 9.69 14.43
CA VAL A 133 -5.53 9.73 13.81
C VAL A 133 -6.09 8.32 13.88
N ALA A 134 -7.39 8.24 14.24
CA ALA A 134 -8.10 7.04 14.67
C ALA A 134 -7.64 6.44 16.02
#